data_AF-A0A524EZ81-F1
#
_entry.id   AF-A0A524EZ81-F1
#
_cell.length_a   1.000
_cell.length_b   1.000
_cell.length_c   1.000
_cell.angle_alpha   90.00
_cell.angle_beta   90.00
_cell.angle_gamma   90.00
#
_symmetry.space_group_name_H-M   'P 1'
#
loop_
_entity.id
_entity.type
_entity.pdbx_description
1 polymer ?
#
loop_
_entity_poly.entity_id
_entity_poly.type
_entity_poly.pdbx_seq_one_letter_code
_entity_poly.pdbx_strand_id
1 'polypeptide(L)'
;MKDKKEHKEILADLEEHLREKAKELSNTGEITSKSIQDAIEHMGTPKAIAKEYKQRGTPHVYITKEMWPLYLRVLTIVFAIIILLNVIAMIVSIFFENPSFGTIIANLVSGIQLGLLGSFAVISIIFVVLSMEGYFPEDFKSKKELKKEKILMEKARAEGYPVSKRTGKPLKPFIKPLEEIIGGGIGLIVGIFFMTQPIFVGLLDPLFSLIIRIIGVFLTIESALDISRGIIGNYKPSTHQLIHGITIILKFAVIPFIIILALNPQIFPWFNYDEFSGMWINEGVSVEFYELLRNLMIFIAIIAGLTSIEDIYRIIKIKNYK
;
A
#
# COMPACT_ATOMS: atom_id res chain seq x y z
N MET A 1 25.86 -4.09 17.18
CA MET A 1 27.09 -4.86 17.45
C MET A 1 26.75 -6.02 18.36
N LYS A 2 26.60 -7.23 17.83
CA LYS A 2 26.11 -8.37 18.61
C LYS A 2 26.83 -9.70 18.38
N ASP A 3 28.02 -9.70 17.78
CA ASP A 3 28.83 -10.90 17.72
C ASP A 3 30.25 -10.63 18.23
N LYS A 4 30.60 -11.21 19.38
CA LYS A 4 31.95 -11.11 19.97
C LYS A 4 33.00 -11.81 19.08
N LYS A 5 32.55 -12.69 18.19
CA LYS A 5 33.41 -13.48 17.30
C LYS A 5 33.94 -12.65 16.13
N GLU A 6 33.08 -11.90 15.44
CA GLU A 6 33.49 -10.99 14.34
C GLU A 6 34.51 -9.94 14.81
N HIS A 7 34.34 -9.38 16.01
CA HIS A 7 35.28 -8.39 16.53
C HIS A 7 36.67 -8.97 16.77
N LYS A 8 36.74 -10.24 17.19
CA LYS A 8 38.01 -10.94 17.41
C LYS A 8 38.68 -11.29 16.09
N GLU A 9 37.91 -11.67 15.08
CA GLU A 9 38.40 -11.97 13.73
C GLU A 9 38.94 -10.70 13.04
N ILE A 10 38.21 -9.58 13.11
CA ILE A 10 38.67 -8.30 12.53
C ILE A 10 39.93 -7.78 13.24
N LEU A 11 40.00 -7.90 14.57
CA LEU A 11 41.21 -7.50 15.30
C LEU A 11 42.42 -8.36 14.94
N ALA A 12 42.22 -9.67 14.73
CA ALA A 12 43.28 -10.57 14.31
C ALA A 12 43.79 -10.25 12.90
N ASP A 13 42.87 -10.00 11.96
CA ASP A 13 43.18 -9.65 10.57
C ASP A 13 43.92 -8.29 10.47
N LEU A 14 43.48 -7.29 11.25
CA LEU A 14 44.17 -6.00 11.35
C LEU A 14 45.56 -6.12 11.99
N GLU A 15 45.70 -6.97 13.00
CA GLU A 15 46.99 -7.23 13.64
C GLU A 15 47.96 -7.95 12.69
N GLU A 16 47.45 -8.89 11.88
CA GLU A 16 48.21 -9.60 10.86
C GLU A 16 48.71 -8.64 9.77
N HIS A 17 47.82 -7.84 9.16
CA HIS A 17 48.20 -6.83 8.17
C HIS A 17 49.20 -5.80 8.71
N LEU A 18 49.05 -5.38 9.97
CA LEU A 18 49.97 -4.43 10.59
C LEU A 18 51.36 -5.05 10.80
N ARG A 19 51.42 -6.32 11.20
CA ARG A 19 52.69 -7.04 11.37
C ARG A 19 53.38 -7.33 10.03
N GLU A 20 52.61 -7.65 8.99
CA GLU A 20 53.15 -7.83 7.63
C GLU A 20 53.74 -6.52 7.11
N LYS A 21 53.01 -5.40 7.21
CA LYS A 21 53.52 -4.08 6.82
C LYS A 21 54.72 -3.64 7.65
N ALA A 22 54.72 -3.88 8.95
CA ALA A 22 55.85 -3.58 9.81
C ALA A 22 57.09 -4.43 9.51
N LYS A 23 56.91 -5.63 8.93
CA LYS A 23 57.99 -6.50 8.49
C LYS A 23 58.55 -6.07 7.13
N GLU A 24 57.69 -5.66 6.20
CA GLU A 24 58.08 -5.07 4.90
C GLU A 24 58.89 -3.78 5.08
N LEU A 25 58.52 -2.95 6.04
CA LEU A 25 59.18 -1.67 6.33
C LEU A 25 60.41 -1.80 7.24
N SER A 26 60.70 -3.01 7.75
CA SER A 26 61.88 -3.26 8.57
C SER A 26 63.08 -3.66 7.71
N ASN A 27 64.12 -2.81 7.69
CA ASN A 27 65.39 -3.08 6.99
C ASN A 27 66.15 -4.31 7.50
N THR A 28 65.76 -4.88 8.64
CA THR A 28 66.42 -6.03 9.28
C THR A 28 65.55 -7.29 9.29
N GLY A 29 64.31 -7.23 8.80
CA GLY A 29 63.36 -8.34 8.85
C GLY A 29 62.76 -8.64 10.23
N GLU A 30 63.26 -7.99 11.29
CA GLU A 30 62.71 -8.05 12.65
C GLU A 30 61.73 -6.90 12.91
N ILE A 31 60.60 -7.21 13.53
CA ILE A 31 59.56 -6.22 13.85
C ILE A 31 60.06 -5.36 15.01
N THR A 32 60.40 -4.10 14.73
CA THR A 32 60.84 -3.13 15.74
C THR A 32 59.72 -2.15 16.06
N SER A 33 59.78 -1.49 17.21
CA SER A 33 58.78 -0.48 17.60
C SER A 33 58.67 0.67 16.59
N LYS A 34 59.79 0.98 15.91
CA LYS A 34 59.84 1.99 14.85
C LYS A 34 59.15 1.53 13.57
N SER A 35 59.35 0.27 13.16
CA SER A 35 58.69 -0.26 11.96
C SER A 35 57.17 -0.46 12.13
N ILE A 36 56.70 -0.68 13.36
CA ILE A 36 55.26 -0.63 13.69
C ILE A 36 54.68 0.77 13.54
N GLN A 37 55.41 1.80 13.99
CA GLN A 37 54.95 3.19 13.89
C GLN A 37 54.89 3.65 12.42
N ASP A 38 55.92 3.31 11.64
CA ASP A 38 55.97 3.59 10.20
C ASP A 38 54.85 2.84 9.45
N ALA A 39 54.52 1.60 9.86
CA ALA A 39 53.40 0.84 9.31
C ALA A 39 52.04 1.49 9.63
N ILE A 40 51.83 2.00 10.85
CA ILE A 40 50.60 2.70 11.23
C ILE A 40 50.42 3.98 10.40
N GLU A 41 51.49 4.73 10.16
CA GLU A 41 51.45 5.93 9.30
C GLU A 41 51.16 5.56 7.83
N HIS A 42 51.71 4.44 7.34
CA HIS A 42 51.49 3.97 5.97
C HIS A 42 50.11 3.33 5.72
N MET A 43 49.53 2.65 6.72
CA MET A 43 48.19 2.06 6.61
C MET A 43 47.07 3.12 6.57
N GLY A 44 47.40 4.37 6.88
CA GLY A 44 46.48 5.50 6.81
C GLY A 44 45.59 5.65 8.04
N THR A 45 44.67 6.61 8.01
CA THR A 45 43.82 6.89 9.19
C THR A 45 42.94 5.69 9.56
N PRO A 46 42.67 5.44 10.85
CA PRO A 46 41.78 4.35 11.30
C PRO A 46 40.41 4.34 10.61
N LYS A 47 39.93 5.52 10.19
CA LYS A 47 38.68 5.69 9.44
C LYS A 47 38.76 5.13 8.01
N ALA A 48 39.91 5.22 7.35
CA ALA A 48 40.12 4.70 6.00
C ALA A 48 40.22 3.17 6.02
N ILE A 49 40.97 2.60 6.96
CA ILE A 49 41.09 1.16 7.15
C ILE A 49 39.74 0.54 7.52
N ALA A 50 39.01 1.16 8.46
CA ALA A 50 37.67 0.69 8.83
C ALA A 50 36.64 0.78 7.69
N LYS A 51 36.89 1.57 6.64
CA LYS A 51 36.00 1.72 5.48
C LYS A 51 35.94 0.44 4.64
N GLU A 52 37.06 -0.28 4.52
CA GLU A 52 37.12 -1.55 3.77
C GLU A 52 36.27 -2.63 4.47
N TYR A 53 36.33 -2.70 5.80
CA TYR A 53 35.48 -3.58 6.61
C TYR A 53 34.02 -3.08 6.78
N LYS A 54 33.72 -1.87 6.30
CA LYS A 54 32.36 -1.29 6.34
C LYS A 54 31.48 -1.77 5.19
N GLN A 55 32.05 -2.39 4.15
CA GLN A 55 31.29 -2.99 3.04
C GLN A 55 30.65 -4.32 3.46
N ARG A 56 29.61 -4.24 4.29
CA ARG A 56 28.91 -5.43 4.80
C ARG A 56 27.83 -5.96 3.84
N GLY A 57 27.40 -5.18 2.85
CA GLY A 57 26.26 -5.48 2.00
C GLY A 57 26.61 -6.28 0.74
N THR A 58 25.67 -7.10 0.24
CA THR A 58 25.87 -7.81 -1.03
C THR A 58 25.57 -6.87 -2.22
N PRO A 59 26.53 -6.68 -3.14
CA PRO A 59 26.34 -5.74 -4.25
C PRO A 59 25.24 -6.22 -5.21
N HIS A 60 24.34 -5.31 -5.61
CA HIS A 60 23.30 -5.56 -6.60
C HIS A 60 22.98 -4.30 -7.39
N VAL A 61 23.72 -4.08 -8.48
CA VAL A 61 23.79 -2.75 -9.13
C VAL A 61 24.35 -1.73 -8.12
N TYR A 62 23.93 -0.47 -8.14
CA TYR A 62 24.47 0.59 -7.26
C TYR A 62 23.84 0.66 -5.86
N ILE A 63 22.87 -0.21 -5.54
CA ILE A 63 22.19 -0.30 -4.25
C ILE A 63 22.27 -1.75 -3.75
N THR A 64 22.66 -1.99 -2.51
CA THR A 64 22.78 -3.35 -1.94
C THR A 64 21.43 -4.08 -1.92
N LYS A 65 21.45 -5.42 -2.03
CA LYS A 65 20.21 -6.24 -2.03
C LYS A 65 19.37 -6.00 -0.78
N GLU A 66 20.04 -5.72 0.33
CA GLU A 66 19.40 -5.52 1.63
C GLU A 66 18.70 -4.16 1.71
N MET A 67 19.26 -3.12 1.09
CA MET A 67 18.66 -1.77 1.05
C MET A 67 17.55 -1.61 0.01
N TRP A 68 17.51 -2.47 -1.01
CA TRP A 68 16.54 -2.39 -2.11
C TRP A 68 15.05 -2.38 -1.67
N PRO A 69 14.58 -3.23 -0.73
CA PRO A 69 13.20 -3.17 -0.27
C PRO A 69 12.86 -1.89 0.49
N LEU A 70 13.83 -1.30 1.20
CA LEU A 70 13.66 -0.03 1.90
C LEU A 70 13.57 1.12 0.89
N TYR A 71 14.44 1.12 -0.12
CA TYR A 71 14.43 2.07 -1.24
C TYR A 71 13.05 2.14 -1.90
N LEU A 72 12.50 1.00 -2.33
CA LEU A 72 11.18 0.95 -2.97
C LEU A 72 10.06 1.43 -2.05
N ARG A 73 10.12 1.11 -0.75
CA ARG A 73 9.13 1.57 0.22
C ARG A 73 9.16 3.09 0.38
N VAL A 74 10.35 3.68 0.55
CA VAL A 74 10.50 5.14 0.68
C VAL A 74 10.04 5.83 -0.59
N LEU A 75 10.46 5.34 -1.76
CA LEU A 75 10.06 5.87 -3.05
C LEU A 75 8.53 5.88 -3.21
N THR A 76 7.86 4.77 -2.87
CA THR A 76 6.40 4.64 -2.97
C THR A 76 5.67 5.62 -2.04
N ILE A 77 6.15 5.80 -0.81
CA ILE A 77 5.56 6.76 0.15
C ILE A 77 5.70 8.18 -0.38
N VAL A 78 6.88 8.56 -0.86
CA VAL A 78 7.12 9.90 -1.41
C VAL A 78 6.27 10.15 -2.65
N PHE A 79 6.16 9.16 -3.55
CA PHE A 79 5.28 9.24 -4.71
C PHE A 79 3.81 9.46 -4.32
N ALA A 80 3.30 8.72 -3.32
CA ALA A 80 1.95 8.90 -2.82
C ALA A 80 1.72 10.31 -2.25
N ILE A 81 2.71 10.86 -1.51
CA ILE A 81 2.65 12.23 -0.98
C ILE A 81 2.62 13.26 -2.10
N ILE A 82 3.47 13.10 -3.13
CA ILE A 82 3.51 14.01 -4.29
C ILE A 82 2.17 14.03 -5.00
N ILE A 83 1.58 12.86 -5.26
CA ILE A 83 0.25 12.77 -5.88
C ILE A 83 -0.79 13.47 -5.01
N LEU A 84 -0.80 13.20 -3.70
CA LEU A 84 -1.74 13.83 -2.77
C LEU A 84 -1.62 15.35 -2.76
N LEU A 85 -0.40 15.89 -2.69
CA LEU A 85 -0.16 17.34 -2.72
C LEU A 85 -0.62 17.98 -4.03
N ASN A 86 -0.40 17.32 -5.17
CA ASN A 86 -0.88 17.80 -6.46
C ASN A 86 -2.41 17.77 -6.55
N VAL A 87 -3.07 16.75 -6.00
CA VAL A 87 -4.54 16.70 -5.92
C VAL A 87 -5.09 17.82 -5.03
N ILE A 88 -4.46 18.10 -3.89
CA ILE A 88 -4.86 19.23 -3.04
C ILE A 88 -4.66 20.55 -3.77
N ALA A 89 -3.52 20.76 -4.44
CA ALA A 89 -3.26 21.95 -5.23
C ALA A 89 -4.29 22.14 -6.35
N MET A 90 -4.72 21.05 -7.00
CA MET A 90 -5.78 21.05 -7.99
C MET A 90 -7.13 21.47 -7.39
N ILE A 91 -7.49 20.96 -6.21
CA ILE A 91 -8.73 21.37 -5.53
C ILE A 91 -8.69 22.87 -5.22
N VAL A 92 -7.57 23.37 -4.68
CA VAL A 92 -7.38 24.79 -4.40
C VAL A 92 -7.50 25.62 -5.69
N SER A 93 -6.84 25.24 -6.78
CA SER A 93 -6.91 26.01 -8.03
C SER A 93 -8.31 26.07 -8.62
N ILE A 94 -9.11 25.00 -8.50
CA ILE A 94 -10.52 25.00 -8.91
C ILE A 94 -11.32 26.07 -8.15
N PHE A 95 -11.11 26.19 -6.83
CA PHE A 95 -11.85 27.14 -6.00
C PHE A 95 -11.38 28.60 -6.16
N PHE A 96 -10.10 28.84 -6.40
CA PHE A 96 -9.54 30.20 -6.38
C PHE A 96 -9.21 30.79 -7.77
N GLU A 97 -8.91 29.95 -8.75
CA GLU A 97 -8.38 30.40 -10.05
C GLU A 97 -9.34 30.12 -11.22
N ASN A 98 -10.37 29.29 -11.00
CA ASN A 98 -11.33 28.82 -12.00
C ASN A 98 -10.71 28.48 -13.38
N PRO A 99 -9.66 27.64 -13.42
CA PRO A 99 -8.96 27.31 -14.66
C PRO A 99 -9.81 26.44 -15.59
N SER A 100 -9.54 26.52 -16.90
CA SER A 100 -10.18 25.63 -17.87
C SER A 100 -9.86 24.16 -17.58
N PHE A 101 -10.78 23.25 -17.91
CA PHE A 101 -10.60 21.80 -17.67
C PHE A 101 -9.31 21.24 -18.27
N GLY A 102 -8.91 21.70 -19.46
CA GLY A 102 -7.65 21.29 -20.09
C GLY A 102 -6.42 21.72 -19.27
N THR A 103 -6.45 22.93 -18.71
CA THR A 103 -5.40 23.45 -17.83
C THR A 103 -5.32 22.68 -16.51
N ILE A 104 -6.46 22.29 -15.94
CA ILE A 104 -6.53 21.47 -14.73
C ILE A 104 -5.79 20.15 -14.94
N ILE A 105 -6.10 19.43 -16.02
CA ILE A 105 -5.47 18.14 -16.33
C ILE A 105 -3.99 18.32 -16.64
N ALA A 106 -3.63 19.31 -17.47
CA ALA A 106 -2.24 19.55 -17.85
C ALA A 106 -1.35 19.85 -16.63
N ASN A 107 -1.84 20.69 -15.71
CA ASN A 107 -1.12 21.04 -14.49
C ASN A 107 -0.98 19.84 -13.55
N LEU A 108 -2.03 19.03 -13.39
CA LEU A 108 -1.99 17.82 -12.58
C LEU A 108 -0.95 16.82 -13.11
N VAL A 109 -0.99 16.53 -14.42
CA VAL A 109 -0.07 15.58 -15.05
C VAL A 109 1.37 16.10 -14.98
N SER A 110 1.60 17.37 -15.31
CA SER A 110 2.94 17.97 -15.28
C SER A 110 3.52 17.99 -13.87
N GLY A 111 2.73 18.41 -12.86
CA GLY A 111 3.16 18.47 -11.47
C GLY A 111 3.49 17.10 -10.88
N ILE A 112 2.67 16.09 -11.18
CA ILE A 112 2.95 14.70 -10.79
C ILE A 112 4.22 14.21 -11.51
N GLN A 113 4.31 14.34 -12.83
CA GLN A 113 5.45 13.84 -13.60
C GLN A 113 6.78 14.43 -13.12
N LEU A 114 6.86 15.76 -12.98
CA LEU A 114 8.08 16.43 -12.50
C LEU A 114 8.41 16.05 -11.05
N GLY A 115 7.40 15.98 -10.18
CA GLY A 115 7.59 15.57 -8.80
C GLY A 115 8.12 14.14 -8.68
N LEU A 116 7.55 13.19 -9.43
CA LEU A 116 7.97 11.80 -9.45
C LEU A 116 9.40 11.63 -9.98
N LEU A 117 9.75 12.29 -11.09
CA LEU A 117 11.10 12.24 -11.65
C LEU A 117 12.15 12.85 -10.71
N GLY A 118 11.85 14.02 -10.15
CA GLY A 118 12.75 14.70 -9.22
C GLY A 118 12.98 13.89 -7.93
N SER A 119 11.90 13.39 -7.33
CA SER A 119 12.00 12.56 -6.12
C SER A 119 12.69 11.23 -6.41
N PHE A 120 12.44 10.60 -7.56
CA PHE A 120 13.17 9.39 -7.98
C PHE A 120 14.68 9.62 -8.05
N ALA A 121 15.12 10.69 -8.70
CA ALA A 121 16.54 11.01 -8.84
C ALA A 121 17.19 11.25 -7.46
N VAL A 122 16.58 12.11 -6.62
CA VAL A 122 17.11 12.45 -5.29
C VAL A 122 17.17 11.23 -4.38
N ILE A 123 16.09 10.45 -4.30
CA ILE A 123 16.04 9.25 -3.44
C ILE A 123 17.04 8.20 -3.92
N SER A 124 17.18 8.02 -5.24
CA SER A 124 18.16 7.09 -5.81
C SER A 124 19.58 7.47 -5.39
N ILE A 125 19.96 8.75 -5.51
CA ILE A 125 21.29 9.25 -5.10
C ILE A 125 21.53 8.98 -3.61
N ILE A 126 20.56 9.31 -2.75
CA ILE A 126 20.67 9.09 -1.30
C ILE A 126 20.90 7.60 -1.00
N PHE A 127 20.11 6.71 -1.60
CA PHE A 127 20.22 5.27 -1.34
C PHE A 127 21.52 4.67 -1.90
N VAL A 128 22.05 5.18 -3.01
CA VAL A 128 23.38 4.80 -3.51
C VAL A 128 24.46 5.20 -2.50
N VAL A 129 24.43 6.43 -1.99
CA VAL A 129 25.40 6.89 -0.98
C VAL A 129 25.32 6.05 0.30
N LEU A 130 24.11 5.83 0.83
CA LEU A 130 23.91 5.00 2.03
C LEU A 130 24.39 3.56 1.81
N SER A 131 24.16 3.02 0.62
CA SER A 131 24.62 1.70 0.23
C SER A 131 26.15 1.62 0.15
N MET A 132 26.81 2.63 -0.43
CA MET A 132 28.27 2.73 -0.48
C MET A 132 28.91 2.89 0.90
N GLU A 133 28.20 3.53 1.83
CA GLU A 133 28.64 3.70 3.21
C GLU A 133 28.39 2.47 4.09
N GLY A 134 27.75 1.42 3.55
CA GLY A 134 27.53 0.14 4.21
C GLY A 134 26.37 0.13 5.21
N TYR A 135 25.41 1.05 5.09
CA TYR A 135 24.23 1.06 5.95
C TYR A 135 23.26 -0.06 5.59
N PHE A 136 22.68 -0.68 6.61
CA PHE A 136 21.58 -1.62 6.47
C PHE A 136 20.25 -1.03 6.89
N PRO A 137 19.12 -1.57 6.39
CA PRO A 137 17.79 -1.17 6.85
C PRO A 137 17.61 -1.29 8.37
N GLU A 138 18.29 -2.24 9.01
CA GLU A 138 18.28 -2.47 10.45
C GLU A 138 18.85 -1.30 11.24
N ASP A 139 19.82 -0.55 10.67
CA ASP A 139 20.47 0.58 11.35
C ASP A 139 19.52 1.78 11.49
N PHE A 140 18.49 1.87 10.64
CA PHE A 140 17.49 2.93 10.68
C PHE A 140 16.28 2.59 11.58
N LYS A 141 16.22 1.37 12.13
CA LYS A 141 15.11 0.97 13.01
C LYS A 141 15.29 1.52 14.42
N SER A 142 14.23 2.09 14.97
CA SER A 142 14.26 2.55 16.36
C SER A 142 14.29 1.37 17.35
N LYS A 143 14.85 1.58 18.55
CA LYS A 143 14.79 0.58 19.65
C LYS A 143 13.35 0.16 19.97
N LYS A 144 12.38 1.06 19.78
CA LYS A 144 10.94 0.81 19.98
C LYS A 144 10.39 -0.16 18.93
N GLU A 145 10.76 0.00 17.66
CA GLU A 145 10.34 -0.89 16.57
C GLU A 145 10.93 -2.30 16.72
N LEU A 146 12.21 -2.39 17.09
CA LEU A 146 12.86 -3.68 17.35
C LEU A 146 12.19 -4.45 18.50
N LYS A 147 11.80 -3.75 19.58
CA LYS A 147 11.00 -4.35 20.67
C LYS A 147 9.62 -4.79 20.16
N LYS A 148 8.96 -3.98 19.34
CA LYS A 148 7.64 -4.29 18.78
C LYS A 148 7.69 -5.52 17.85
N GLU A 149 8.71 -5.65 16.99
CA GLU A 149 8.91 -6.84 16.15
C GLU A 149 9.12 -8.10 17.01
N LYS A 150 9.87 -8.01 18.11
CA LYS A 150 10.05 -9.14 19.05
C LYS A 150 8.77 -9.54 19.76
N ILE A 151 8.01 -8.58 20.28
CA ILE A 151 6.71 -8.83 20.91
C ILE A 151 5.74 -9.46 19.91
N LEU A 152 5.72 -8.98 18.66
CA LEU A 152 4.92 -9.57 17.59
C LEU A 152 5.35 -11.00 17.26
N MET A 153 6.65 -11.32 17.24
CA MET A 153 7.14 -12.69 17.07
C MET A 153 6.76 -13.59 18.25
N GLU A 154 6.89 -13.12 19.48
CA GLU A 154 6.52 -13.87 20.69
C GLU A 154 5.02 -14.15 20.73
N LYS A 155 4.21 -13.12 20.46
CA LYS A 155 2.74 -13.26 20.34
C LYS A 155 2.37 -14.22 19.21
N ALA A 156 3.02 -14.12 18.05
CA ALA A 156 2.76 -15.01 16.94
C ALA A 156 3.16 -16.46 17.22
N ARG A 157 4.24 -16.69 17.97
CA ARG A 157 4.66 -18.01 18.41
C ARG A 157 3.68 -18.59 19.45
N ALA A 158 3.19 -17.76 20.38
CA ALA A 158 2.20 -18.16 21.38
C ALA A 158 0.83 -18.48 20.77
N GLU A 159 0.41 -17.70 19.76
CA GLU A 159 -0.89 -17.84 19.08
C GLU A 159 -0.83 -18.80 17.88
N GLY A 160 0.33 -19.41 17.59
CA GLY A 160 0.50 -20.38 16.51
C GLY A 160 0.36 -19.82 15.09
N TYR A 161 0.58 -18.52 14.89
CA TYR A 161 0.46 -17.91 13.56
C TYR A 161 1.52 -18.47 12.59
N PRO A 162 1.15 -18.70 11.32
CA PRO A 162 2.07 -19.22 10.33
C PRO A 162 3.22 -18.24 10.03
N VAL A 163 4.44 -18.79 9.96
CA VAL A 163 5.67 -18.02 9.69
C VAL A 163 6.01 -18.14 8.21
N SER A 164 6.37 -17.02 7.58
CA SER A 164 6.78 -16.99 6.18
C SER A 164 8.06 -17.78 5.96
N LYS A 165 8.02 -18.81 5.10
CA LYS A 165 9.21 -19.61 4.71
C LYS A 165 10.32 -18.78 4.08
N ARG A 166 10.01 -17.63 3.46
CA ARG A 166 10.97 -16.76 2.75
C ARG A 166 11.62 -15.71 3.63
N THR A 167 10.92 -15.23 4.66
CA THR A 167 11.38 -14.09 5.47
C THR A 167 11.60 -14.42 6.94
N GLY A 168 11.17 -15.61 7.40
CA GLY A 168 11.25 -16.00 8.81
C GLY A 168 10.38 -15.16 9.75
N LYS A 169 9.56 -14.24 9.21
CA LYS A 169 8.66 -13.37 9.99
C LYS A 169 7.25 -13.96 10.05
N PRO A 170 6.50 -13.72 11.14
CA PRO A 170 5.09 -14.10 11.21
C PRO A 170 4.35 -13.45 10.05
N LEU A 171 3.51 -14.24 9.36
CA LEU A 171 2.70 -13.71 8.29
C LEU A 171 1.80 -12.60 8.87
N LYS A 172 1.76 -11.46 8.18
CA LYS A 172 0.88 -10.37 8.57
C LYS A 172 -0.56 -10.91 8.62
N PRO A 173 -1.40 -10.44 9.55
CA PRO A 173 -2.81 -10.81 9.54
C PRO A 173 -3.38 -10.54 8.15
N PHE A 174 -4.02 -11.56 7.57
CA PHE A 174 -4.57 -11.45 6.22
C PHE A 174 -5.83 -10.60 6.19
N ILE A 175 -6.46 -10.39 7.35
CA ILE A 175 -7.58 -9.48 7.57
C ILE A 175 -7.27 -8.54 8.74
N LYS A 176 -7.71 -7.27 8.61
CA LYS A 176 -7.74 -6.30 9.69
C LYS A 176 -9.17 -6.22 10.25
N PRO A 177 -9.46 -6.85 11.40
CA PRO A 177 -10.82 -6.98 11.93
C PRO A 177 -11.62 -5.68 11.99
N LEU A 178 -11.00 -4.64 12.54
CA LEU A 178 -11.67 -3.35 12.76
C LEU A 178 -12.04 -2.65 11.45
N GLU A 179 -11.20 -2.78 10.42
CA GLU A 179 -11.44 -2.17 9.11
C GLU A 179 -12.64 -2.83 8.41
N GLU A 180 -12.74 -4.16 8.47
CA GLU A 180 -13.87 -4.91 7.91
C GLU A 180 -15.19 -4.63 8.68
N ILE A 181 -15.14 -4.51 10.01
CA ILE A 181 -16.33 -4.17 10.82
C ILE A 181 -16.84 -2.76 10.49
N ILE A 182 -15.94 -1.77 10.42
CA ILE A 182 -16.32 -0.39 10.11
C ILE A 182 -16.84 -0.30 8.67
N GLY A 183 -16.12 -0.88 7.71
CA GLY A 183 -16.51 -0.90 6.30
C GLY A 183 -17.88 -1.57 6.11
N GLY A 184 -18.07 -2.75 6.68
CA GLY A 184 -19.35 -3.45 6.65
C GLY A 184 -20.45 -2.70 7.41
N GLY A 185 -20.15 -2.02 8.51
CA GLY A 185 -21.12 -1.16 9.21
C GLY A 185 -21.64 -0.01 8.35
N ILE A 186 -20.74 0.68 7.63
CA ILE A 186 -21.10 1.74 6.68
C ILE A 186 -21.93 1.16 5.53
N GLY A 187 -21.48 0.05 4.93
CA GLY A 187 -22.18 -0.61 3.84
C GLY A 187 -23.60 -1.06 4.23
N LEU A 188 -23.78 -1.52 5.48
CA LEU A 188 -25.08 -1.92 6.01
C LEU A 188 -26.06 -0.74 6.06
N ILE A 189 -25.60 0.43 6.51
CA ILE A 189 -26.41 1.65 6.54
C ILE A 189 -26.82 2.05 5.11
N VAL A 190 -25.88 2.02 4.16
CA VAL A 190 -26.16 2.33 2.75
C VAL A 190 -27.14 1.32 2.13
N GLY A 191 -26.96 0.03 2.42
CA GLY A 191 -27.86 -1.04 1.96
C GLY A 191 -29.29 -0.85 2.46
N ILE A 192 -29.46 -0.56 3.75
CA ILE A 192 -30.76 -0.25 4.36
C ILE A 192 -31.35 1.03 3.75
N PHE A 193 -30.54 2.05 3.50
CA PHE A 193 -30.99 3.29 2.84
C PHE A 193 -31.52 3.00 1.42
N PHE A 194 -30.85 2.15 0.64
CA PHE A 194 -31.30 1.74 -0.69
C PHE A 194 -32.56 0.86 -0.65
N MET A 195 -32.72 0.04 0.38
CA MET A 195 -33.94 -0.77 0.57
C MET A 195 -35.15 0.08 0.96
N THR A 196 -34.96 1.07 1.83
CA THR A 196 -36.06 1.86 2.42
C THR A 196 -36.37 3.13 1.64
N GLN A 197 -35.40 3.70 0.93
CA GLN A 197 -35.52 4.92 0.11
C GLN A 197 -36.29 6.05 0.82
N PRO A 198 -35.95 6.41 2.07
CA PRO A 198 -36.83 7.18 2.94
C PRO A 198 -37.13 8.60 2.43
N ILE A 199 -36.25 9.16 1.59
CA ILE A 199 -36.33 10.54 1.09
C ILE A 199 -36.96 10.58 -0.32
N PHE A 200 -37.12 9.43 -0.98
CA PHE A 200 -37.57 9.35 -2.38
C PHE A 200 -38.87 8.55 -2.57
N VAL A 201 -39.61 8.30 -1.49
CA VAL A 201 -40.85 7.52 -1.51
C VAL A 201 -41.87 8.20 -2.44
N GLY A 202 -42.29 7.48 -3.49
CA GLY A 202 -43.25 7.98 -4.47
C GLY A 202 -42.69 8.94 -5.52
N LEU A 203 -41.40 9.33 -5.43
CA LEU A 203 -40.75 10.21 -6.40
C LEU A 203 -39.97 9.44 -7.48
N LEU A 204 -39.57 8.20 -7.20
CA LEU A 204 -38.81 7.37 -8.14
C LEU A 204 -39.74 6.62 -9.09
N ASP A 205 -39.25 6.41 -10.31
CA ASP A 205 -39.86 5.44 -11.22
C ASP A 205 -39.96 4.05 -10.53
N PRO A 206 -41.09 3.32 -10.66
CA PRO A 206 -41.28 2.05 -9.97
C PRO A 206 -40.21 0.99 -10.28
N LEU A 207 -39.74 0.92 -11.54
CA LEU A 207 -38.73 -0.04 -11.95
C LEU A 207 -37.35 0.37 -11.40
N PHE A 208 -37.02 1.66 -11.46
CA PHE A 208 -35.80 2.17 -10.83
C PHE A 208 -35.79 1.90 -9.31
N SER A 209 -36.91 2.19 -8.63
CA SER A 209 -37.07 1.96 -7.20
C SER A 209 -36.84 0.48 -6.86
N LEU A 210 -37.47 -0.43 -7.62
CA LEU A 210 -37.32 -1.87 -7.41
C LEU A 210 -35.86 -2.32 -7.59
N ILE A 211 -35.18 -1.85 -8.63
CA ILE A 211 -33.78 -2.19 -8.90
C ILE A 211 -32.89 -1.74 -7.74
N ILE A 212 -33.02 -0.49 -7.30
CA ILE A 212 -32.23 0.05 -6.19
C ILE A 212 -32.51 -0.73 -4.89
N ARG A 213 -33.75 -1.16 -4.64
CA ARG A 213 -34.07 -2.00 -3.46
C ARG A 213 -33.38 -3.35 -3.52
N ILE A 214 -33.38 -4.00 -4.69
CA ILE A 214 -32.69 -5.28 -4.89
C ILE A 214 -31.18 -5.11 -4.67
N ILE A 215 -30.57 -4.07 -5.25
CA ILE A 215 -29.16 -3.73 -5.00
C ILE A 215 -28.91 -3.49 -3.51
N GLY A 216 -29.82 -2.80 -2.82
CA GLY A 216 -29.75 -2.59 -1.38
C GLY A 216 -29.75 -3.88 -0.57
N VAL A 217 -30.55 -4.89 -0.96
CA VAL A 217 -30.53 -6.23 -0.34
C VAL A 217 -29.16 -6.89 -0.52
N PHE A 218 -28.62 -6.90 -1.74
CA PHE A 218 -27.30 -7.47 -2.01
C PHE A 218 -26.20 -6.79 -1.19
N LEU A 219 -26.20 -5.45 -1.16
CA LEU A 219 -25.23 -4.66 -0.39
C LEU A 219 -25.34 -4.93 1.12
N THR A 220 -26.56 -5.09 1.64
CA THR A 220 -26.80 -5.42 3.05
C THR A 220 -26.22 -6.79 3.41
N ILE A 221 -26.41 -7.80 2.54
CA ILE A 221 -25.86 -9.14 2.75
C ILE A 221 -24.33 -9.11 2.67
N GLU A 222 -23.75 -8.47 1.66
CA GLU A 222 -22.30 -8.29 1.52
C GLU A 222 -21.70 -7.63 2.77
N SER A 223 -22.35 -6.57 3.25
CA SER A 223 -21.93 -5.83 4.43
C SER A 223 -21.97 -6.68 5.70
N ALA A 224 -23.00 -7.52 5.87
CA ALA A 224 -23.09 -8.45 6.98
C ALA A 224 -21.98 -9.53 6.92
N LEU A 225 -21.59 -9.96 5.72
CA LEU A 225 -20.47 -10.87 5.50
C LEU A 225 -19.13 -10.23 5.90
N ASP A 226 -18.90 -8.96 5.57
CA ASP A 226 -17.68 -8.24 5.97
C ASP A 226 -17.60 -8.02 7.48
N ILE A 227 -18.71 -7.65 8.14
CA ILE A 227 -18.78 -7.61 9.60
C ILE A 227 -18.44 -8.99 10.19
N SER A 228 -19.01 -10.05 9.63
CA SER A 228 -18.74 -11.42 10.07
C SER A 228 -17.26 -11.78 9.91
N ARG A 229 -16.62 -11.38 8.81
CA ARG A 229 -15.17 -11.57 8.60
C ARG A 229 -14.36 -10.82 9.66
N GLY A 230 -14.77 -9.59 9.97
CA GLY A 230 -14.18 -8.81 11.04
C GLY A 230 -14.25 -9.52 12.39
N ILE A 231 -15.43 -10.03 12.78
CA ILE A 231 -15.64 -10.75 14.04
C ILE A 231 -14.85 -12.06 14.09
N ILE A 232 -14.84 -12.82 12.99
CA ILE A 232 -14.09 -14.10 12.89
C ILE A 232 -12.57 -13.85 13.01
N GLY A 233 -12.08 -12.67 12.65
CA GLY A 233 -10.67 -12.33 12.74
C GLY A 233 -9.79 -13.28 11.92
N ASN A 234 -8.57 -13.59 12.34
CA ASN A 234 -7.63 -14.39 11.55
C ASN A 234 -7.66 -15.90 11.89
N TYR A 235 -8.65 -16.37 12.65
CA TYR A 235 -8.63 -17.72 13.26
C TYR A 235 -9.10 -18.84 12.32
N LYS A 236 -9.94 -18.54 11.31
CA LYS A 236 -10.54 -19.55 10.42
C LYS A 236 -10.35 -19.22 8.94
N PRO A 237 -9.16 -19.48 8.36
CA PRO A 237 -8.86 -19.21 6.95
C PRO A 237 -9.87 -19.83 5.97
N SER A 238 -10.33 -21.05 6.22
CA SER A 238 -11.32 -21.72 5.36
C SER A 238 -12.67 -21.00 5.35
N THR A 239 -13.11 -20.44 6.49
CA THR A 239 -14.36 -19.68 6.57
C THR A 239 -14.25 -18.38 5.77
N HIS A 240 -13.09 -17.71 5.79
CA HIS A 240 -12.87 -16.52 4.96
C HIS A 240 -12.90 -16.81 3.46
N GLN A 241 -12.34 -17.94 3.03
CA GLN A 241 -12.44 -18.35 1.63
C GLN A 241 -13.89 -18.57 1.20
N LEU A 242 -14.69 -19.20 2.05
CA LEU A 242 -16.12 -19.39 1.81
C LEU A 242 -16.84 -18.03 1.71
N ILE A 243 -16.57 -17.10 2.64
CA ILE A 243 -17.22 -15.79 2.64
C ILE A 243 -16.85 -14.99 1.38
N HIS A 244 -15.57 -14.96 0.98
CA HIS A 244 -15.18 -14.33 -0.28
C HIS A 244 -15.85 -14.99 -1.50
N GLY A 245 -15.99 -16.33 -1.50
CA GLY A 245 -16.72 -17.04 -2.54
C GLY A 245 -18.18 -16.58 -2.66
N ILE A 246 -18.88 -16.45 -1.52
CA ILE A 246 -20.26 -15.92 -1.50
C ILE A 246 -20.28 -14.46 -1.96
N THR A 247 -19.34 -13.63 -1.50
CA THR A 247 -19.24 -12.21 -1.85
C THR A 247 -19.08 -12.01 -3.35
N ILE A 248 -18.24 -12.82 -4.00
CA ILE A 248 -18.06 -12.82 -5.47
C ILE A 248 -19.39 -13.09 -6.18
N ILE A 249 -20.16 -14.09 -5.72
CA ILE A 249 -21.47 -14.42 -6.31
C ILE A 249 -22.44 -13.24 -6.18
N LEU A 250 -22.48 -12.59 -5.01
CA LEU A 250 -23.34 -11.42 -4.78
C LEU A 250 -22.96 -10.26 -5.72
N LYS A 251 -21.67 -9.97 -5.87
CA LYS A 251 -21.17 -8.92 -6.78
C LYS A 251 -21.56 -9.19 -8.23
N PHE A 252 -21.43 -10.43 -8.70
CA PHE A 252 -21.86 -10.79 -10.06
C PHE A 252 -23.39 -10.75 -10.21
N ALA A 253 -24.15 -11.08 -9.17
CA ALA A 253 -25.61 -11.00 -9.19
C ALA A 253 -26.15 -9.56 -9.32
N VAL A 254 -25.38 -8.55 -8.90
CA VAL A 254 -25.74 -7.13 -9.05
C VAL A 254 -25.56 -6.63 -10.50
N ILE A 255 -24.65 -7.21 -11.28
CA ILE A 255 -24.31 -6.74 -12.64
C ILE A 255 -25.54 -6.70 -13.57
N PRO A 256 -26.38 -7.74 -13.69
CA PRO A 256 -27.57 -7.69 -14.55
C PRO A 256 -28.49 -6.49 -14.23
N PHE A 257 -28.64 -6.12 -12.97
CA PHE A 257 -29.45 -4.97 -12.56
C PHE A 257 -28.84 -3.64 -13.00
N ILE A 258 -27.52 -3.50 -12.92
CA ILE A 258 -26.79 -2.34 -13.46
C ILE A 258 -26.95 -2.27 -14.99
N ILE A 259 -26.93 -3.41 -15.69
CA ILE A 259 -27.15 -3.47 -17.14
C ILE A 259 -28.59 -3.08 -17.49
N ILE A 260 -29.59 -3.50 -16.72
CA ILE A 260 -30.98 -3.05 -16.91
C ILE A 260 -31.07 -1.52 -16.80
N LEU A 261 -30.40 -0.91 -15.81
CA LEU A 261 -30.32 0.54 -15.69
C LEU A 261 -29.63 1.17 -16.92
N ALA A 262 -28.53 0.60 -17.41
CA ALA A 262 -27.84 1.08 -18.61
C ALA A 262 -28.73 1.06 -19.86
N LEU A 263 -29.58 0.04 -19.99
CA LEU A 263 -30.49 -0.13 -21.13
C LEU A 263 -31.76 0.73 -21.03
N ASN A 264 -32.08 1.24 -19.83
CA ASN A 264 -33.26 2.06 -19.57
C ASN A 264 -32.86 3.41 -18.95
N PRO A 265 -32.19 4.31 -19.69
CA PRO A 265 -31.79 5.60 -19.13
C PRO A 265 -32.98 6.49 -18.74
N GLN A 266 -34.16 6.28 -19.33
CA GLN A 266 -35.38 7.05 -19.07
C GLN A 266 -35.94 6.89 -17.64
N ILE A 267 -35.58 5.82 -16.93
CA ILE A 267 -36.07 5.58 -15.56
C ILE A 267 -35.18 6.23 -14.49
N PHE A 268 -34.05 6.84 -14.87
CA PHE A 268 -33.17 7.50 -13.92
C PHE A 268 -33.81 8.76 -13.37
N PRO A 269 -33.77 8.96 -12.03
CA PRO A 269 -34.36 10.13 -11.42
C PRO A 269 -33.51 11.37 -11.71
N TRP A 270 -34.17 12.44 -12.14
CA TRP A 270 -33.63 13.78 -12.16
C TRP A 270 -34.67 14.70 -11.54
N PHE A 271 -34.30 15.35 -10.45
CA PHE A 271 -35.24 16.13 -9.67
C PHE A 271 -35.11 17.61 -9.99
N ASN A 272 -36.23 18.22 -10.30
CA ASN A 272 -36.37 19.66 -10.41
C ASN A 272 -37.27 20.17 -9.29
N TYR A 273 -36.93 21.34 -8.74
CA TYR A 273 -37.78 21.98 -7.74
C TYR A 273 -38.79 22.85 -8.48
N ASP A 274 -40.07 22.46 -8.44
CA ASP A 274 -41.14 23.25 -9.02
C ASP A 274 -41.56 24.34 -8.04
N GLU A 275 -41.18 25.59 -8.34
CA GLU A 275 -41.53 26.76 -7.54
C GLU A 275 -43.05 26.99 -7.45
N PHE A 276 -43.84 26.51 -8.42
CA PHE A 276 -45.29 26.69 -8.42
C PHE A 276 -46.00 25.75 -7.45
N SER A 277 -45.67 24.46 -7.47
CA SER A 277 -46.23 23.48 -6.55
C SER A 277 -45.51 23.42 -5.19
N GLY A 278 -44.32 24.01 -5.08
CA GLY A 278 -43.46 23.95 -3.90
C GLY A 278 -42.92 22.54 -3.63
N MET A 279 -42.99 21.65 -4.61
CA MET A 279 -42.62 20.23 -4.50
C MET A 279 -41.46 19.87 -5.44
N TRP A 280 -40.73 18.84 -5.06
CA TRP A 280 -39.77 18.20 -5.96
C TRP A 280 -40.51 17.29 -6.94
N ILE A 281 -40.26 17.49 -8.22
CA ILE A 281 -40.79 16.64 -9.29
C ILE A 281 -39.66 15.85 -9.93
N ASN A 282 -39.94 14.60 -10.30
CA ASN A 282 -39.00 13.79 -11.07
C ASN A 282 -39.29 13.99 -12.56
N GLU A 283 -38.43 14.75 -13.24
CA GLU A 283 -38.53 15.00 -14.69
C GLU A 283 -37.81 13.93 -15.51
N GLY A 284 -36.99 13.11 -14.86
CA GLY A 284 -36.13 12.14 -15.52
C GLY A 284 -35.00 12.80 -16.32
N VAL A 285 -34.09 11.96 -16.83
CA VAL A 285 -32.92 12.44 -17.57
C VAL A 285 -33.33 12.86 -18.98
N SER A 286 -32.80 13.98 -19.50
CA SER A 286 -33.05 14.40 -20.88
C SER A 286 -32.39 13.45 -21.89
N VAL A 287 -33.01 13.28 -23.06
CA VAL A 287 -32.60 12.30 -24.09
C VAL A 287 -31.13 12.48 -24.53
N GLU A 288 -30.65 13.73 -24.57
CA GLU A 288 -29.25 14.06 -24.92
C GLU A 288 -28.21 13.44 -23.96
N PHE A 289 -28.59 13.09 -22.72
CA PHE A 289 -27.70 12.47 -21.74
C PHE A 289 -27.84 10.93 -21.68
N TYR A 290 -28.71 10.32 -22.47
CA TYR A 290 -28.95 8.87 -22.41
C TYR A 290 -27.71 8.04 -22.73
N GLU A 291 -26.91 8.47 -23.71
CA GLU A 291 -25.67 7.79 -24.07
C GLU A 291 -24.63 7.88 -22.95
N LEU A 292 -24.48 9.08 -22.36
CA LEU A 292 -23.60 9.30 -21.22
C LEU A 292 -23.97 8.39 -20.05
N LEU A 293 -25.25 8.33 -19.70
CA LEU A 293 -25.75 7.53 -18.59
C LEU A 293 -25.59 6.04 -18.83
N ARG A 294 -25.86 5.57 -20.05
CA ARG A 294 -25.62 4.18 -20.47
C ARG A 294 -24.15 3.81 -20.29
N ASN A 295 -23.24 4.64 -20.81
CA ASN A 295 -21.81 4.42 -20.72
C ASN A 295 -21.32 4.43 -19.26
N LEU A 296 -21.86 5.33 -18.44
CA LEU A 296 -21.59 5.37 -17.00
C LEU A 296 -22.02 4.08 -16.30
N MET A 297 -23.24 3.58 -16.58
CA MET A 297 -23.72 2.34 -15.97
C MET A 297 -22.93 1.11 -16.43
N ILE A 298 -22.56 1.04 -17.71
CA ILE A 298 -21.65 -0.02 -18.20
C ILE A 298 -20.31 0.06 -17.49
N PHE A 299 -19.75 1.25 -17.31
CA PHE A 299 -18.52 1.45 -16.57
C PHE A 299 -18.63 0.99 -15.11
N ILE A 300 -19.74 1.30 -14.44
CA ILE A 300 -20.04 0.82 -13.08
C ILE A 300 -20.15 -0.71 -13.05
N ALA A 301 -20.78 -1.34 -14.05
CA ALA A 301 -20.85 -2.80 -14.16
C ALA A 301 -19.46 -3.43 -14.31
N ILE A 302 -18.57 -2.81 -15.10
CA ILE A 302 -17.19 -3.25 -15.27
C ILE A 302 -16.44 -3.14 -13.94
N ILE A 303 -16.55 -2.00 -13.22
CA ILE A 303 -15.94 -1.82 -11.90
C ILE A 303 -16.44 -2.90 -10.94
N ALA A 304 -17.76 -3.14 -10.88
CA ALA A 304 -18.34 -4.18 -10.03
C ALA A 304 -17.70 -5.54 -10.32
N GLY A 305 -17.53 -5.91 -11.59
CA GLY A 305 -16.82 -7.13 -11.99
C GLY A 305 -15.34 -7.14 -11.60
N LEU A 306 -14.62 -6.03 -11.76
CA LEU A 306 -13.20 -5.91 -11.42
C LEU A 306 -12.95 -6.03 -9.91
N THR A 307 -13.84 -5.48 -9.07
CA THR A 307 -13.70 -5.60 -7.61
C THR A 307 -13.78 -7.05 -7.14
N SER A 308 -14.45 -7.94 -7.87
CA SER A 308 -14.46 -9.39 -7.58
C SER A 308 -13.09 -10.05 -7.81
N ILE A 309 -12.22 -9.48 -8.66
CA ILE A 309 -10.85 -9.99 -8.87
C ILE A 309 -10.03 -9.86 -7.58
N GLU A 310 -10.24 -8.77 -6.84
CA GLU A 310 -9.59 -8.58 -5.54
C GLU A 310 -9.96 -9.70 -4.56
N ASP A 311 -11.25 -10.08 -4.51
CA ASP A 311 -11.71 -11.18 -3.67
C ASP A 311 -11.12 -12.53 -4.09
N ILE A 312 -11.01 -12.78 -5.40
CA ILE A 312 -10.33 -13.99 -5.93
C ILE A 312 -8.86 -14.00 -5.48
N TYR A 313 -8.16 -12.87 -5.59
CA TYR A 313 -6.79 -12.75 -5.12
C TYR A 313 -6.68 -12.99 -3.61
N ARG A 314 -7.63 -12.47 -2.81
CA ARG A 314 -7.70 -12.70 -1.36
C ARG A 314 -7.89 -14.19 -1.04
N ILE A 315 -8.75 -14.91 -1.76
CA ILE A 315 -8.93 -16.37 -1.61
C ILE A 315 -7.61 -17.12 -1.84
N ILE A 316 -6.91 -16.81 -2.94
CA ILE A 316 -5.61 -17.41 -3.28
C ILE A 316 -4.58 -17.12 -2.19
N LYS A 317 -4.52 -15.87 -1.72
CA LYS A 317 -3.61 -15.45 -0.65
C LYS A 317 -3.88 -16.18 0.67
N ILE A 318 -5.15 -16.38 1.04
CA ILE A 318 -5.57 -17.10 2.25
C ILE A 318 -5.18 -18.59 2.18
N LYS A 319 -5.07 -19.18 0.98
CA LYS A 319 -4.59 -20.55 0.81
C LYS A 319 -3.17 -20.75 1.37
N ASN A 320 -2.35 -19.70 1.37
CA ASN A 320 -0.99 -19.73 1.94
C ASN A 320 -0.97 -19.70 3.49
N TYR A 321 -2.13 -19.54 4.14
CA TYR A 321 -2.30 -19.59 5.60
C TYR A 321 -2.90 -20.92 6.09
N LYS A 322 -3.19 -21.86 5.17
CA LYS A 322 -3.50 -23.26 5.50
C LYS A 322 -2.21 -24.07 5.49
#